data_AF-A0A538AYN2-F1
#
_entry.id   AF-A0A538AYN2-F1
#
_cell.length_a   1.000
_cell.length_b   1.000
_cell.length_c   1.000
_cell.angle_alpha   90.00
_cell.angle_beta   90.00
_cell.angle_gamma   90.00
#
_symmetry.space_group_name_H-M   'P 1'
#
loop_
_entity.id
_entity.type
_entity.pdbx_description
1 polymer ?
#
loop_
_entity_poly.entity_id
_entity_poly.type
_entity_poly.pdbx_seq_one_letter_code
_entity_poly.pdbx_strand_id
1 'polypeptide(L)'
;MSTETRTPEASSVQLTPQAVAPFEATLAAVPDAGTQGYERILQAIADAQSVEDLDAPWRSQGMEAYLGRDLVIRSIQKMPSSYEGGIPWFLVVDAVDEETGQAVTFTTGAINVVAQLVQAFALGGFPLKVTPAESERESAAGGRPQHLVIRK
;
A
#
# COMPACT_ATOMS: atom_id res chain seq x y z
N MET A 1 16.95 35.36 -18.21
CA MET A 1 16.85 35.07 -16.77
C MET A 1 16.04 33.80 -16.64
N SER A 2 16.73 32.68 -16.42
CA SER A 2 16.11 31.35 -16.34
C SER A 2 15.47 31.19 -14.96
N THR A 3 14.16 30.98 -14.93
CA THR A 3 13.42 30.57 -13.73
C THR A 3 13.72 29.10 -13.44
N GLU A 4 14.60 28.84 -12.47
CA GLU A 4 14.75 27.53 -11.85
C GLU A 4 13.41 27.10 -11.24
N THR A 5 12.83 26.04 -11.81
CA THR A 5 11.67 25.38 -11.23
C THR A 5 12.19 24.54 -10.08
N ARG A 6 12.06 25.03 -8.83
CA ARG A 6 12.32 24.22 -7.64
C ARG A 6 11.26 23.13 -7.56
N THR A 7 11.66 21.90 -7.85
CA THR A 7 10.92 20.70 -7.45
C THR A 7 10.71 20.74 -5.93
N PRO A 8 9.48 20.65 -5.40
CA PRO A 8 9.29 20.52 -3.96
C PRO A 8 9.84 19.16 -3.52
N GLU A 9 10.87 19.17 -2.67
CA GLU A 9 11.32 17.97 -1.95
C GLU A 9 10.15 17.44 -1.11
N ALA A 10 9.77 16.18 -1.34
CA ALA A 10 8.77 15.50 -0.55
C ALA A 10 9.21 15.52 0.93
N SER A 11 8.50 16.29 1.76
CA SER A 11 8.67 16.19 3.22
C SER A 11 8.23 14.80 3.66
N SER A 12 9.21 13.90 3.81
CA SER A 12 9.03 12.61 4.46
C SER A 12 8.47 12.85 5.86
N VAL A 13 7.26 12.37 6.13
CA VAL A 13 6.72 12.36 7.49
C VAL A 13 7.65 11.50 8.34
N GLN A 14 8.50 12.13 9.15
CA GLN A 14 9.37 11.43 10.08
C GLN A 14 8.52 10.92 11.25
N LEU A 15 8.23 9.62 11.25
CA LEU A 15 7.58 8.98 12.37
C LEU A 15 8.57 8.86 13.53
N THR A 16 8.13 9.23 14.73
CA THR A 16 8.93 8.97 15.91
C THR A 16 8.87 7.47 16.25
N PRO A 17 9.95 6.87 16.76
CA PRO A 17 9.94 5.46 17.20
C PRO A 17 8.79 5.16 18.17
N GLN A 18 8.42 6.12 19.01
CA GLN A 18 7.33 6.00 19.97
C GLN A 18 5.94 5.91 19.32
N ALA A 19 5.73 6.53 18.16
CA ALA A 19 4.48 6.44 17.41
C ALA A 19 4.33 5.09 16.66
N VAL A 20 5.46 4.44 16.33
CA VAL A 20 5.50 3.16 15.61
C VAL A 20 5.46 1.96 16.57
N ALA A 21 5.95 2.12 17.81
CA ALA A 21 6.07 1.04 18.79
C ALA A 21 4.78 0.20 19.02
N PRO A 22 3.56 0.77 19.12
CA PRO A 22 2.33 -0.04 19.25
C PRO A 22 2.04 -0.90 18.03
N PHE A 23 2.54 -0.50 16.85
CA PHE A 23 2.37 -1.21 15.59
C PHE A 23 3.47 -2.24 15.33
N GLU A 24 4.63 -2.14 16.00
CA GLU A 24 5.75 -3.08 15.81
C GLU A 24 5.35 -4.52 16.18
N ALA A 25 4.69 -4.72 17.32
CA ALA A 25 4.22 -6.05 17.73
C ALA A 25 3.17 -6.62 16.77
N THR A 26 2.26 -5.76 16.29
CA THR A 26 1.20 -6.11 15.35
C THR A 26 1.77 -6.46 13.97
N LEU A 27 2.78 -5.72 13.53
CA LEU A 27 3.48 -5.95 12.28
C LEU A 27 4.38 -7.19 12.32
N ALA A 28 4.95 -7.52 13.49
CA ALA A 28 5.70 -8.76 13.67
C ALA A 28 4.82 -9.99 13.37
N ALA A 29 3.52 -9.93 13.67
CA ALA A 29 2.56 -10.99 13.39
C ALA A 29 2.17 -11.12 11.91
N VAL A 30 2.39 -10.09 11.08
CA VAL A 30 2.15 -10.17 9.64
C VAL A 30 3.19 -11.09 8.99
N PRO A 31 2.77 -12.08 8.17
CA PRO A 31 3.71 -12.99 7.52
C PRO A 31 4.70 -12.27 6.62
N ASP A 32 5.97 -12.67 6.69
CA ASP A 32 6.96 -12.28 5.69
C ASP A 32 6.60 -12.92 4.34
N ALA A 33 6.72 -12.15 3.26
CA ALA A 33 6.44 -12.67 1.93
C ALA A 33 7.52 -13.68 1.47
N GLY A 34 8.74 -13.61 2.03
CA GLY A 34 9.86 -14.47 1.64
C GLY A 34 10.05 -14.51 0.11
N THR A 35 10.38 -15.68 -0.43
CA THR A 35 10.46 -15.91 -1.88
C THR A 35 9.09 -15.83 -2.57
N GLN A 36 8.00 -16.15 -1.86
CA GLN A 36 6.64 -16.16 -2.40
C GLN A 36 6.11 -14.75 -2.75
N GLY A 37 6.63 -13.71 -2.07
CA GLY A 37 6.35 -12.31 -2.42
C GLY A 37 6.86 -11.98 -3.83
N TYR A 38 8.11 -12.36 -4.10
CA TYR A 38 8.71 -12.19 -5.42
C TYR A 38 8.01 -13.04 -6.48
N GLU A 39 7.58 -14.27 -6.16
CA GLU A 39 6.79 -15.11 -7.08
C GLU A 39 5.45 -14.47 -7.46
N ARG A 40 4.74 -13.83 -6.52
CA ARG A 40 3.49 -13.10 -6.85
C ARG A 40 3.74 -11.83 -7.64
N ILE A 41 4.82 -11.10 -7.34
CA ILE A 41 5.22 -9.95 -8.15
C ILE A 41 5.53 -10.41 -9.58
N LEU A 42 6.30 -11.50 -9.75
CA LEU A 42 6.61 -12.07 -11.06
C LEU A 42 5.35 -12.53 -11.79
N GLN A 43 4.39 -13.14 -11.08
CA GLN A 43 3.12 -13.53 -11.67
C GLN A 43 2.31 -12.31 -12.13
N ALA A 44 2.24 -11.25 -11.32
CA ALA A 44 1.57 -10.00 -11.70
C ALA A 44 2.21 -9.35 -12.94
N ILE A 45 3.55 -9.40 -13.07
CA ILE A 45 4.26 -8.93 -14.27
C ILE A 45 3.96 -9.83 -15.47
N ALA A 46 3.88 -11.16 -15.27
CA ALA A 46 3.57 -12.10 -16.35
C ALA A 46 2.13 -11.95 -16.87
N ASP A 47 1.20 -11.57 -16.00
CA ASP A 47 -0.22 -11.38 -16.32
C ASP A 47 -0.55 -9.96 -16.83
N ALA A 48 0.44 -9.06 -16.86
CA ALA A 48 0.32 -7.70 -17.38
C ALA A 48 -0.26 -7.67 -18.80
N GLN A 49 -1.31 -6.89 -19.02
CA GLN A 49 -2.01 -6.78 -20.31
C GLN A 49 -1.53 -5.58 -21.14
N SER A 50 -0.72 -4.70 -20.54
CA SER A 50 -0.10 -3.55 -21.19
C SER A 50 1.35 -3.36 -20.71
N VAL A 51 2.12 -2.56 -21.45
CA VAL A 51 3.52 -2.26 -21.10
C VAL A 51 3.59 -1.44 -19.80
N GLU A 52 2.56 -0.63 -19.56
CA GLU A 52 2.39 0.20 -18.37
C GLU A 52 2.16 -0.65 -17.11
N ASP A 53 1.49 -1.82 -17.24
CA ASP A 53 1.19 -2.73 -16.13
C ASP A 53 2.44 -3.43 -15.57
N LEU A 54 3.52 -3.51 -16.36
CA LEU A 54 4.79 -4.12 -15.94
C LEU A 54 5.42 -3.40 -14.74
N ASP A 55 5.12 -2.11 -14.58
CA ASP A 55 5.68 -1.24 -13.56
C ASP A 55 4.81 -1.23 -12.28
N ALA A 56 3.57 -1.73 -12.36
CA ALA A 56 2.58 -1.66 -11.29
C ALA A 56 3.02 -2.30 -9.96
N PRO A 57 3.72 -3.45 -9.92
CA PRO A 57 4.18 -4.06 -8.67
C PRO A 57 5.31 -3.29 -7.97
N TRP A 58 5.99 -2.38 -8.68
CA TRP A 58 7.12 -1.60 -8.17
C TRP A 58 6.72 -0.17 -7.80
N ARG A 59 5.53 0.27 -8.23
CA ARG A 59 5.01 1.59 -7.88
C ARG A 59 4.38 1.57 -6.50
N SER A 60 4.87 2.45 -5.62
CA SER A 60 4.19 2.85 -4.38
C SER A 60 2.74 3.31 -4.62
N GLN A 61 2.42 3.68 -5.87
CA GLN A 61 1.10 4.05 -6.40
C GLN A 61 0.17 2.85 -6.67
N GLY A 62 0.54 1.61 -6.33
CA GLY A 62 -0.25 0.41 -6.66
C GLY A 62 -1.71 0.44 -6.21
N MET A 63 -2.03 1.17 -5.13
CA MET A 63 -3.41 1.35 -4.66
C MET A 63 -4.18 2.48 -5.37
N GLU A 64 -3.49 3.43 -6.02
CA GLU A 64 -4.11 4.55 -6.75
C GLU A 64 -4.99 4.07 -7.89
N ALA A 65 -4.57 2.97 -8.55
CA ALA A 65 -5.33 2.32 -9.61
C ALA A 65 -6.71 1.79 -9.17
N TYR A 66 -6.92 1.65 -7.85
CA TYR A 66 -8.15 1.12 -7.27
C TYR A 66 -8.93 2.15 -6.44
N LEU A 67 -8.59 3.44 -6.54
CA LEU A 67 -9.35 4.48 -5.85
C LEU A 67 -10.82 4.47 -6.28
N GLY A 68 -11.70 4.47 -5.29
CA GLY A 68 -13.15 4.41 -5.49
C GLY A 68 -13.70 3.04 -5.89
N ARG A 69 -12.85 2.01 -6.07
CA ARG A 69 -13.27 0.64 -6.42
C ARG A 69 -13.47 -0.20 -5.16
N ASP A 70 -14.50 -1.02 -5.14
CA ASP A 70 -14.79 -1.89 -4.00
C ASP A 70 -13.92 -3.16 -4.10
N LEU A 71 -13.12 -3.41 -3.07
CA LEU A 71 -12.18 -4.52 -3.00
C LEU A 71 -12.48 -5.44 -1.80
N VAL A 72 -12.29 -6.74 -1.99
CA VAL A 72 -12.20 -7.73 -0.90
C VAL A 72 -10.74 -8.13 -0.71
N ILE A 73 -10.12 -7.62 0.34
CA ILE A 73 -8.74 -8.00 0.68
C ILE A 73 -8.75 -9.36 1.35
N ARG A 74 -7.99 -10.31 0.79
CA ARG A 74 -7.91 -11.70 1.25
C ARG A 74 -6.70 -11.97 2.12
N SER A 75 -5.57 -11.37 1.81
CA SER A 75 -4.35 -11.52 2.61
C SER A 75 -3.39 -10.35 2.44
N ILE A 76 -2.50 -10.20 3.42
CA ILE A 76 -1.35 -9.29 3.36
C ILE A 76 -0.07 -10.04 3.72
N GLN A 77 1.03 -9.61 3.14
CA GLN A 77 2.37 -10.03 3.52
C GLN A 77 3.31 -8.83 3.56
N LYS A 78 4.28 -8.85 4.46
CA LYS A 78 5.28 -7.78 4.56
C LYS A 78 6.54 -8.12 3.76
N MET A 79 7.13 -7.08 3.18
CA MET A 79 8.44 -7.12 2.52
C MET A 79 9.30 -5.96 3.00
N PRO A 80 10.64 -6.14 3.10
CA PRO A 80 11.54 -5.07 3.49
C PRO A 80 11.54 -3.95 2.43
N SER A 81 11.48 -2.70 2.89
CA SER A 81 11.58 -1.50 2.06
C SER A 81 13.01 -0.97 2.05
N SER A 82 13.50 -0.55 0.89
CA SER A 82 14.81 0.10 0.73
C SER A 82 14.74 1.64 0.69
N TYR A 83 13.55 2.24 0.88
CA TYR A 83 13.37 3.69 0.82
C TYR A 83 13.77 4.37 2.15
N GLU A 84 14.62 5.41 2.08
CA GLU A 84 15.04 6.19 3.24
C GLU A 84 13.88 7.04 3.82
N GLY A 85 13.76 7.08 5.16
CA GLY A 85 12.85 7.98 5.88
C GLY A 85 11.40 7.52 6.03
N GLY A 86 11.05 6.32 5.54
CA GLY A 86 9.71 5.73 5.67
C GLY A 86 9.63 4.55 6.64
N ILE A 87 8.47 3.88 6.67
CA ILE A 87 8.32 2.58 7.34
C ILE A 87 9.27 1.59 6.63
N PRO A 88 10.09 0.80 7.35
CA PRO A 88 11.09 -0.09 6.76
C PRO A 88 10.49 -1.32 6.06
N TRP A 89 9.18 -1.32 5.84
CA TRP A 89 8.42 -2.39 5.21
C TRP A 89 7.31 -1.81 4.33
N PHE A 90 6.98 -2.53 3.26
CA PHE A 90 5.75 -2.35 2.51
C PHE A 90 4.93 -3.65 2.56
N LEU A 91 3.65 -3.55 2.24
CA LEU A 91 2.77 -4.72 2.17
C LEU A 91 2.53 -5.12 0.72
N VAL A 92 2.57 -6.42 0.46
CA VAL A 92 1.95 -7.05 -0.71
C VAL A 92 0.53 -7.42 -0.29
N VAL A 93 -0.45 -6.96 -1.06
CA VAL A 93 -1.88 -7.12 -0.79
C VAL A 93 -2.49 -7.99 -1.88
N ASP A 94 -3.13 -9.09 -1.48
CA ASP A 94 -3.95 -9.93 -2.36
C ASP A 94 -5.42 -9.60 -2.13
N ALA A 95 -6.13 -9.24 -3.20
CA ALA A 95 -7.51 -8.82 -3.15
C ALA A 95 -8.32 -9.33 -4.35
N VAL A 96 -9.63 -9.14 -4.27
CA VAL A 96 -10.57 -9.30 -5.38
C VAL A 96 -11.24 -7.98 -5.63
N ASP A 97 -11.29 -7.58 -6.88
CA ASP A 97 -12.09 -6.45 -7.33
C ASP A 97 -13.57 -6.87 -7.41
N GLU A 98 -14.46 -6.28 -6.60
CA GLU A 98 -15.87 -6.70 -6.54
C GLU A 98 -16.66 -6.35 -7.80
N GLU A 99 -16.19 -5.37 -8.59
CA GLU A 99 -16.84 -4.98 -9.85
C GLU A 99 -16.59 -6.02 -10.95
N THR A 100 -15.35 -6.46 -11.08
CA THR A 100 -14.91 -7.36 -12.17
C THR A 100 -14.85 -8.83 -11.75
N GLY A 101 -14.79 -9.11 -10.44
CA GLY A 101 -14.55 -10.44 -9.88
C GLY A 101 -13.11 -10.94 -10.04
N GLN A 102 -12.20 -10.12 -10.57
CA GLN A 102 -10.82 -10.53 -10.84
C GLN A 102 -9.95 -10.46 -9.58
N ALA A 103 -9.02 -11.41 -9.46
CA ALA A 103 -7.98 -11.35 -8.46
C ALA A 103 -6.98 -10.25 -8.83
N VAL A 104 -6.65 -9.39 -7.87
CA VAL A 104 -5.68 -8.31 -8.04
C VAL A 104 -4.63 -8.40 -6.94
N THR A 105 -3.38 -8.14 -7.30
CA THR A 105 -2.27 -8.03 -6.36
C THR A 105 -1.61 -6.69 -6.54
N PHE A 106 -1.39 -5.98 -5.44
CA PHE A 106 -0.71 -4.69 -5.45
C PHE A 106 0.12 -4.50 -4.19
N THR A 107 1.06 -3.55 -4.24
CA THR A 107 1.88 -3.18 -3.09
C THR A 107 1.46 -1.83 -2.52
N THR A 108 1.61 -1.65 -1.21
CA THR A 108 1.43 -0.34 -0.58
C THR A 108 2.47 -0.09 0.50
N GLY A 109 3.07 1.10 0.45
CA GLY A 109 3.91 1.66 1.52
C GLY A 109 3.24 2.85 2.21
N ALA A 110 2.00 3.19 1.85
CA ALA A 110 1.29 4.32 2.42
C ALA A 110 0.98 4.03 3.90
N ILE A 111 1.56 4.80 4.81
CA ILE A 111 1.51 4.56 6.26
C ILE A 111 0.10 4.28 6.79
N ASN A 112 -0.88 5.08 6.39
CA ASN A 112 -2.25 4.95 6.89
C ASN A 112 -2.86 3.62 6.45
N VAL A 113 -2.63 3.24 5.19
CA VAL A 113 -3.10 1.99 4.61
C VAL A 113 -2.42 0.79 5.28
N VAL A 114 -1.09 0.86 5.42
CA VAL A 114 -0.31 -0.18 6.12
C VAL A 114 -0.85 -0.36 7.55
N ALA A 115 -1.03 0.73 8.30
CA ALA A 115 -1.54 0.67 9.66
C ALA A 115 -2.95 0.06 9.74
N GLN A 116 -3.87 0.45 8.83
CA GLN A 116 -5.22 -0.09 8.77
C GLN A 116 -5.24 -1.60 8.48
N LEU A 117 -4.43 -2.05 7.51
CA LEU A 117 -4.37 -3.47 7.12
C LEU A 117 -3.74 -4.35 8.19
N VAL A 118 -2.63 -3.89 8.78
CA VAL A 118 -1.93 -4.60 9.87
C VAL A 118 -2.86 -4.73 11.07
N GLN A 119 -3.57 -3.65 11.43
CA GLN A 119 -4.52 -3.69 12.54
C GLN A 119 -5.71 -4.61 12.24
N ALA A 120 -6.27 -4.56 11.03
CA ALA A 120 -7.36 -5.46 10.62
C ALA A 120 -6.93 -6.94 10.66
N PHE A 121 -5.68 -7.24 10.27
CA PHE A 121 -5.13 -8.58 10.30
C PHE A 121 -5.04 -9.11 11.73
N ALA A 122 -4.48 -8.30 12.64
CA ALA A 122 -4.37 -8.68 14.05
C ALA A 122 -5.73 -8.86 14.76
N LEU A 123 -6.77 -8.19 14.26
CA LEU A 123 -8.14 -8.37 14.73
C LEU A 123 -8.84 -9.59 14.10
N GLY A 124 -8.17 -10.33 13.21
CA GLY A 124 -8.79 -11.44 12.47
C GLY A 124 -9.86 -11.00 11.47
N GLY A 125 -9.79 -9.74 11.01
CA GLY A 125 -10.82 -9.10 10.18
C GLY A 125 -10.77 -9.43 8.68
N PHE A 126 -10.00 -10.45 8.28
CA PHE A 126 -9.89 -10.88 6.89
C PHE A 126 -10.85 -12.05 6.60
N PRO A 127 -11.49 -12.13 5.42
CA PRO A 127 -11.40 -11.17 4.31
C PRO A 127 -12.05 -9.82 4.65
N LEU A 128 -11.38 -8.72 4.25
CA LEU A 128 -11.78 -7.35 4.59
C LEU A 128 -12.32 -6.61 3.38
N LYS A 129 -13.56 -6.11 3.46
CA LYS A 129 -14.17 -5.29 2.41
C LYS A 129 -13.82 -3.83 2.58
N VAL A 130 -13.27 -3.21 1.54
CA VAL A 130 -12.80 -1.82 1.58
C VAL A 130 -13.05 -1.09 0.27
N THR A 131 -13.14 0.24 0.35
CA THR A 131 -13.00 1.13 -0.79
C THR A 131 -11.77 2.01 -0.56
N PRO A 132 -10.70 1.91 -1.38
CA PRO A 132 -9.57 2.84 -1.31
C PRO A 132 -10.01 4.26 -1.63
N ALA A 133 -9.55 5.22 -0.83
CA ALA A 133 -9.91 6.62 -0.98
C ALA A 133 -8.74 7.55 -0.69
N GLU A 134 -8.74 8.71 -1.34
CA GLU A 134 -7.83 9.82 -1.05
C GLU A 134 -8.52 10.85 -0.16
N SER A 135 -7.76 11.45 0.74
CA SER A 135 -8.25 12.59 1.51
C SER A 135 -8.45 13.80 0.59
N GLU A 136 -9.55 14.53 0.80
CA GLU A 136 -9.82 15.80 0.12
C GLU A 136 -8.79 16.89 0.48
N ARG A 137 -8.12 16.75 1.63
CA ARG A 137 -7.12 17.69 2.12
C ARG A 137 -5.72 17.27 1.71
N GLU A 138 -5.03 18.16 1.00
CA GLU A 138 -3.61 18.01 0.71
C GLU A 138 -2.79 18.02 2.01
N SER A 139 -1.81 17.12 2.08
CA SER A 139 -0.82 17.12 3.16
C SER A 139 0.11 18.32 3.02
N ALA A 140 0.78 18.68 4.11
CA ALA A 140 1.82 19.73 4.08
C ALA A 140 2.97 19.42 3.09
N ALA A 141 3.09 18.16 2.66
CA ALA A 141 4.06 17.69 1.67
C ALA A 141 3.52 17.71 0.21
N GLY A 142 2.31 18.23 -0.02
CA GLY A 142 1.73 18.38 -1.36
C GLY A 142 1.07 17.12 -1.95
N GLY A 143 1.10 15.99 -1.25
CA GLY A 143 0.37 14.77 -1.64
C GLY A 143 -0.98 14.63 -0.93
N ARG A 144 -1.93 13.86 -1.51
CA ARG A 144 -3.20 13.50 -0.85
C ARG A 144 -3.06 12.17 -0.11
N PRO A 145 -3.18 12.15 1.22
CA PRO A 145 -3.07 10.90 1.97
C PRO A 145 -4.15 9.89 1.56
N GLN A 146 -3.73 8.67 1.27
CA GLN A 146 -4.64 7.57 1.01
C GLN A 146 -5.07 6.87 2.31
N HIS A 147 -6.26 6.30 2.30
CA HIS A 147 -6.83 5.49 3.38
C HIS A 147 -7.83 4.47 2.82
N LEU A 148 -8.23 3.52 3.65
CA LEU A 148 -9.25 2.53 3.35
C LEU A 148 -10.56 2.88 4.07
N VAL A 149 -11.66 2.97 3.32
CA VAL A 149 -13.01 3.05 3.88
C VAL A 149 -13.51 1.63 4.10
N ILE A 150 -13.71 1.23 5.36
CA ILE A 150 -14.20 -0.11 5.70
C ILE A 150 -15.68 -0.24 5.33
N ARG A 151 -16.02 -1.30 4.61
CA ARG A 151 -17.39 -1.62 4.19
C ARG A 151 -17.93 -2.76 5.07
N LYS A 152 -19.22 -2.66 5.42
CA LYS A 152 -19.95 -3.68 6.20
C LYS A 152 -20.73 -4.59 5.27
#